data_AF-A0A1M3NUU1-F1
#
_entry.id   AF-A0A1M3NUU1-F1
#
_cell.length_a   1.000
_cell.length_b   1.000
_cell.length_c   1.000
_cell.angle_alpha   90.00
_cell.angle_beta   90.00
_cell.angle_gamma   90.00
#
_symmetry.space_group_name_H-M   'P 1'
#
loop_
_entity.id
_entity.type
_entity.pdbx_description
1 polymer ?
#
loop_
_entity_poly.entity_id
_entity_poly.type
_entity_poly.pdbx_seq_one_letter_code
_entity_poly.pdbx_strand_id
1 'polypeptide(L)'
;MSSLKAVIGAGSSHQQVDLFFNRFGLAKNPFPASRTIIDQVMYNQEAALQKFVGRVQEVVQADGPQRRAIGVVAGTGGGKTHFLRHCQFQMHEIDDRLDRPFVVVEVLAGSGSAVQVLREILNRADDVAKRLGEFDLVTAIVRKASKLGKFAHVKQIDLRSVLQLLNRASEPNFVPPDRNQLMKFDALRDLAKRWLGGATISASERNYLGVFSRLSSAALMTKVLSELLSIARQAGLLEGVFLCIDEMETLFLSGVSSSKVQAYLQDLRYLFDESSRAMEGYSLLVMSASTQNGAANLQNYNYPLYQRLGFEGDAKAELEPIKDLDEVRSFADKYIDYELRRVSKTGNVAAARMILDEGDLETAFKDAASTNRQFRSLKEVNQGQLLEALHNLVERKRIDLNT
;
A
#
# COMPACT_ATOMS: atom_id res chain seq x y z
N MET A 1 -10.55 42.42 -25.79
CA MET A 1 -11.04 41.61 -24.65
C MET A 1 -9.84 41.06 -23.91
N SER A 2 -9.49 41.75 -22.82
CA SER A 2 -8.39 41.43 -21.91
C SER A 2 -8.72 40.14 -21.15
N SER A 3 -7.79 39.19 -21.12
CA SER A 3 -7.98 37.93 -20.38
C SER A 3 -8.16 38.20 -18.88
N LEU A 4 -8.90 37.34 -18.18
CA LEU A 4 -9.08 37.38 -16.73
C LEU A 4 -7.75 37.48 -15.95
N LYS A 5 -6.62 37.03 -16.52
CA LYS A 5 -5.27 37.19 -15.94
C LYS A 5 -4.80 38.65 -15.83
N ALA A 6 -5.32 39.56 -16.67
CA ALA A 6 -4.94 40.97 -16.65
C ALA A 6 -5.77 41.81 -15.65
N VAL A 7 -6.96 41.33 -15.28
CA VAL A 7 -7.84 41.96 -14.28
C VAL A 7 -7.47 41.50 -12.86
N ILE A 8 -6.83 40.35 -12.72
CA ILE A 8 -6.14 39.91 -11.49
C ILE A 8 -4.69 40.44 -11.48
N GLY A 9 -4.48 41.62 -12.07
CA GLY A 9 -3.23 42.35 -11.96
C GLY A 9 -3.05 42.90 -10.56
N ALA A 10 -1.83 42.76 -10.04
CA ALA A 10 -1.23 43.68 -9.07
C ALA A 10 -1.90 43.75 -7.69
N GLY A 11 -2.25 42.60 -7.11
CA GLY A 11 -1.96 42.45 -5.70
C GLY A 11 -0.45 42.52 -5.56
N SER A 12 0.07 43.61 -5.00
CA SER A 12 1.45 43.68 -4.53
C SER A 12 1.65 42.52 -3.55
N SER A 13 2.12 41.39 -4.07
CA SER A 13 2.78 40.39 -3.25
C SER A 13 3.97 41.12 -2.68
N HIS A 14 3.82 41.65 -1.46
CA HIS A 14 4.94 41.62 -0.55
C HIS A 14 5.52 40.22 -0.71
N GLN A 15 6.68 40.11 -1.37
CA GLN A 15 7.56 38.99 -1.17
C GLN A 15 7.80 39.02 0.33
N GLN A 16 6.92 38.33 1.07
CA GLN A 16 7.11 38.09 2.47
C GLN A 16 8.43 37.34 2.48
N VAL A 17 9.47 38.07 2.85
CA VAL A 17 10.83 37.55 2.86
C VAL A 17 10.76 36.36 3.77
N ASP A 18 10.84 35.16 3.21
CA ASP A 18 10.79 33.94 4.00
C ASP A 18 12.10 33.88 4.78
N LEU A 19 12.07 34.43 5.99
CA LEU A 19 13.24 34.55 6.87
C LEU A 19 13.80 33.16 7.20
N PHE A 20 12.96 32.14 7.18
CA PHE A 20 13.37 30.76 7.37
C PHE A 20 14.15 30.23 6.15
N PHE A 21 13.64 30.47 4.94
CA PHE A 21 14.37 30.15 3.71
C PHE A 21 15.70 30.92 3.61
N ASN A 22 15.72 32.21 3.93
CA ASN A 22 16.94 33.01 3.86
C ASN A 22 17.99 32.58 4.90
N ARG A 23 17.56 32.16 6.09
CA ARG A 23 18.47 31.75 7.16
C ARG A 23 19.00 30.33 6.99
N PHE A 24 18.15 29.40 6.57
CA PHE A 24 18.48 27.96 6.56
C PHE A 24 18.51 27.36 5.15
N GLY A 25 18.08 28.07 4.11
CA GLY A 25 18.02 27.54 2.75
C GLY A 25 16.96 26.44 2.55
N LEU A 26 16.01 26.31 3.48
CA LEU A 26 14.93 25.31 3.46
C LEU A 26 13.59 26.00 3.19
N ALA A 27 12.81 25.48 2.24
CA ALA A 27 11.52 26.06 1.87
C ALA A 27 10.42 25.84 2.91
N LYS A 28 10.59 24.83 3.77
CA LYS A 28 9.67 24.46 4.86
C LYS A 28 10.43 23.66 5.92
N ASN A 29 9.75 23.38 7.03
CA ASN A 29 10.24 22.44 8.02
C ASN A 29 10.49 21.05 7.36
N PRO A 30 11.73 20.52 7.43
CA PRO A 30 12.06 19.23 6.83
C PRO A 30 11.45 18.05 7.60
N PHE A 31 11.07 18.26 8.87
CA PHE A 31 10.43 17.25 9.70
C PHE A 31 8.91 17.39 9.55
N PRO A 32 8.23 16.41 8.97
CA PRO A 32 6.79 16.46 8.79
C PRO A 32 6.08 16.36 10.15
N ALA A 33 4.90 16.97 10.26
CA ALA A 33 4.07 16.87 11.45
C ALA A 33 3.69 15.41 11.75
N SER A 34 3.36 15.12 13.02
CA SER A 34 3.01 13.78 13.49
C SER A 34 2.03 13.08 12.54
N ARG A 35 2.32 11.81 12.19
CA ARG A 35 1.59 10.95 11.24
C ARG A 35 1.70 11.30 9.75
N THR A 36 2.36 12.39 9.38
CA THR A 36 2.66 12.68 7.98
C THR A 36 3.93 11.91 7.57
N ILE A 37 3.81 11.04 6.56
CA ILE A 37 4.89 10.15 6.12
C ILE A 37 5.53 10.69 4.85
N ILE A 38 6.86 10.79 4.85
CA ILE A 38 7.67 11.02 3.65
C ILE A 38 8.25 9.67 3.24
N ASP A 39 7.59 9.01 2.31
CA ASP A 39 7.88 7.65 1.87
C ASP A 39 9.22 7.51 1.14
N GLN A 40 9.90 8.58 0.72
CA GLN A 40 11.25 8.50 0.14
C GLN A 40 12.39 8.51 1.18
N VAL A 41 12.10 8.89 2.42
CA VAL A 41 13.11 8.97 3.49
C VAL A 41 13.03 7.70 4.33
N MET A 42 14.17 7.07 4.60
CA MET A 42 14.28 5.94 5.51
C MET A 42 15.63 6.03 6.23
N TYR A 43 15.65 5.66 7.52
CA TYR A 43 16.86 5.69 8.33
C TYR A 43 17.05 4.39 9.11
N ASN A 44 18.25 3.83 9.01
CA ASN A 44 18.72 2.67 9.78
C ASN A 44 17.79 1.43 9.69
N GLN A 45 17.21 1.18 8.51
CA GLN A 45 16.35 0.01 8.24
C GLN A 45 16.89 -0.86 7.11
N GLU A 46 18.18 -0.79 6.82
CA GLU A 46 18.83 -1.43 5.67
C GLU A 46 18.68 -2.95 5.72
N ALA A 47 18.77 -3.57 6.90
CA ALA A 47 18.58 -5.00 7.06
C ALA A 47 17.14 -5.45 6.72
N ALA A 48 16.14 -4.73 7.21
CA ALA A 48 14.74 -4.97 6.88
C ALA A 48 14.47 -4.76 5.38
N LEU A 49 15.07 -3.71 4.80
CA LEU A 49 14.95 -3.40 3.38
C LEU A 49 15.61 -4.47 2.49
N GLN A 50 16.77 -4.99 2.88
CA GLN A 50 17.43 -6.08 2.16
C GLN A 50 16.56 -7.34 2.13
N LYS A 51 15.88 -7.68 3.24
CA LYS A 51 14.90 -8.77 3.26
C LYS A 51 13.76 -8.51 2.27
N PHE A 52 13.22 -7.29 2.25
CA PHE A 52 12.19 -6.89 1.29
C PHE A 52 12.65 -7.06 -0.16
N VAL A 53 13.79 -6.48 -0.52
CA VAL A 53 14.36 -6.58 -1.86
C VAL A 53 14.60 -8.04 -2.26
N GLY A 54 15.16 -8.86 -1.36
CA GLY A 54 15.37 -10.29 -1.61
C GLY A 54 14.06 -11.03 -1.91
N ARG A 55 12.98 -10.76 -1.17
CA ARG A 55 11.67 -11.37 -1.45
C ARG A 55 11.06 -10.89 -2.76
N VAL A 56 11.21 -9.61 -3.12
CA VAL A 56 10.76 -9.09 -4.42
C VAL A 56 11.51 -9.80 -5.55
N GLN A 57 12.83 -9.95 -5.44
CA GLN A 57 13.64 -10.67 -6.43
C GLN A 57 13.22 -12.13 -6.57
N GLU A 58 13.00 -12.84 -5.47
CA GLU A 58 12.51 -14.22 -5.48
C GLU A 58 11.17 -14.36 -6.22
N VAL A 59 10.30 -13.35 -6.14
CA VAL A 59 9.01 -13.36 -6.84
C VAL A 59 9.19 -13.05 -8.33
N VAL A 60 9.94 -12.00 -8.66
CA VAL A 60 10.10 -11.50 -10.04
C VAL A 60 10.93 -12.47 -10.90
N GLN A 61 11.94 -13.12 -10.32
CA GLN A 61 12.85 -14.02 -11.05
C GLN A 61 12.31 -15.45 -11.19
N ALA A 62 11.21 -15.78 -10.54
CA ALA A 62 10.65 -17.13 -10.59
C ALA A 62 9.80 -17.35 -11.85
N ASP A 63 9.93 -18.52 -12.46
CA ASP A 63 9.12 -18.91 -13.63
C ASP A 63 7.62 -19.06 -13.30
N GLY A 64 7.30 -19.34 -12.02
CA GLY A 64 5.96 -19.66 -11.52
C GLY A 64 5.45 -18.67 -10.46
N PRO A 65 4.15 -18.70 -10.14
CA PRO A 65 3.56 -17.79 -9.14
C PRO A 65 4.14 -18.08 -7.75
N GLN A 66 4.72 -17.07 -7.12
CA GLN A 66 5.35 -17.20 -5.80
C GLN A 66 4.49 -16.62 -4.69
N ARG A 67 4.58 -17.22 -3.51
CA ARG A 67 4.07 -16.65 -2.27
C ARG A 67 5.22 -16.31 -1.36
N ARG A 68 5.34 -15.04 -0.98
CA ARG A 68 6.34 -14.57 -0.03
C ARG A 68 5.68 -13.63 0.97
N ALA A 69 6.23 -13.62 2.18
CA ALA A 69 5.75 -12.75 3.23
C ALA A 69 6.90 -12.23 4.08
N ILE A 70 6.67 -11.08 4.69
CA ILE A 70 7.58 -10.42 5.63
C ILE A 70 6.74 -9.90 6.79
N GLY A 71 7.05 -10.37 7.99
CA GLY A 71 6.45 -9.86 9.23
C GLY A 71 7.32 -8.74 9.77
N VAL A 72 6.83 -7.51 9.71
CA VAL A 72 7.52 -6.31 10.21
C VAL A 72 7.13 -6.07 11.66
N VAL A 73 8.12 -6.04 12.56
CA VAL A 73 7.88 -5.88 13.99
C VAL A 73 8.64 -4.68 14.54
N ALA A 74 7.92 -3.80 15.24
CA ALA A 74 8.50 -2.66 15.94
C ALA A 74 7.56 -2.15 17.04
N GLY A 75 8.09 -1.36 17.98
CA GLY A 75 7.30 -0.65 18.97
C GLY A 75 6.21 0.26 18.38
N THR A 76 5.29 0.75 19.23
CA THR A 76 4.34 1.80 18.83
C THR A 76 5.13 3.05 18.46
N GLY A 77 4.89 3.59 17.26
CA GLY A 77 5.69 4.70 16.72
C GLY A 77 7.07 4.30 16.18
N GLY A 78 7.42 3.01 16.17
CA GLY A 78 8.71 2.51 15.68
C GLY A 78 8.89 2.50 14.15
N GLY A 79 8.12 3.31 13.41
CA GLY A 79 8.30 3.46 11.96
C GLY A 79 7.64 2.39 11.07
N LYS A 80 6.77 1.50 11.58
CA LYS A 80 6.14 0.42 10.80
C LYS A 80 5.41 0.91 9.55
N THR A 81 4.42 1.79 9.71
CA THR A 81 3.66 2.37 8.58
C THR A 81 4.57 3.09 7.60
N HIS A 82 5.60 3.78 8.11
CA HIS A 82 6.58 4.47 7.28
C HIS A 82 7.40 3.49 6.44
N PHE A 83 7.87 2.39 7.05
CA PHE A 83 8.58 1.31 6.36
C PHE A 83 7.72 0.64 5.28
N LEU A 84 6.45 0.33 5.57
CA LEU A 84 5.51 -0.23 4.60
C LEU A 84 5.32 0.71 3.41
N ARG A 85 5.11 2.01 3.65
CA ARG A 85 4.93 3.00 2.58
C ARG A 85 6.20 3.23 1.78
N HIS A 86 7.37 3.19 2.40
CA HIS A 86 8.64 3.24 1.69
C HIS A 86 8.80 2.04 0.74
N CYS A 87 8.43 0.84 1.17
CA CYS A 87 8.46 -0.35 0.31
C CYS A 87 7.46 -0.23 -0.85
N GLN A 88 6.27 0.33 -0.62
CA GLN A 88 5.30 0.64 -1.69
C GLN A 88 5.86 1.65 -2.69
N PHE A 89 6.48 2.73 -2.21
CA PHE A 89 7.17 3.70 -3.05
C PHE A 89 8.22 3.03 -3.93
N GLN A 90 9.06 2.16 -3.36
CA GLN A 90 10.05 1.40 -4.14
C GLN A 90 9.43 0.46 -5.18
N MET A 91 8.30 -0.19 -4.86
CA MET A 91 7.58 -1.02 -5.84
C MET A 91 7.08 -0.19 -7.01
N HIS A 92 6.53 0.99 -6.75
CA HIS A 92 6.07 1.88 -7.81
C HIS A 92 7.21 2.41 -8.69
N GLU A 93 8.38 2.67 -8.12
CA GLU A 93 9.58 3.09 -8.89
C GLU A 93 10.12 1.99 -9.82
N ILE A 94 9.91 0.71 -9.47
CA ILE A 94 10.33 -0.42 -10.31
C ILE A 94 9.22 -0.91 -11.24
N ASP A 95 7.94 -0.61 -10.97
CA ASP A 95 6.79 -1.07 -11.77
C ASP A 95 7.01 -0.82 -13.28
N ASP A 96 7.48 0.37 -13.65
CA ASP A 96 7.71 0.76 -15.06
C ASP A 96 8.89 0.01 -15.71
N ARG A 97 9.72 -0.66 -14.92
CA ARG A 97 10.89 -1.44 -15.36
C ARG A 97 10.62 -2.95 -15.39
N LEU A 98 9.49 -3.39 -14.84
CA LEU A 98 9.09 -4.79 -14.84
C LEU A 98 8.30 -5.09 -16.11
N ASP A 99 8.51 -6.28 -16.68
CA ASP A 99 7.68 -6.77 -17.81
C ASP A 99 6.20 -6.85 -17.43
N ARG A 100 5.93 -7.05 -16.14
CA ARG A 100 4.60 -7.14 -15.56
C ARG A 100 4.56 -6.41 -14.22
N PRO A 101 3.68 -5.40 -14.05
CA PRO A 101 3.61 -4.62 -12.81
C PRO A 101 2.96 -5.42 -11.68
N PHE A 102 3.14 -4.95 -10.44
CA PHE A 102 2.39 -5.45 -9.28
C PHE A 102 1.15 -4.60 -9.01
N VAL A 103 0.12 -5.26 -8.47
CA VAL A 103 -0.99 -4.58 -7.82
C VAL A 103 -0.61 -4.30 -6.38
N VAL A 104 -0.28 -3.04 -6.07
CA VAL A 104 0.13 -2.59 -4.72
C VAL A 104 -1.10 -2.15 -3.93
N VAL A 105 -1.27 -2.70 -2.73
CA VAL A 105 -2.45 -2.48 -1.86
C VAL A 105 -2.02 -2.28 -0.41
N GLU A 106 -2.49 -1.22 0.24
CA GLU A 106 -2.38 -1.00 1.69
C GLU A 106 -3.74 -1.14 2.36
N VAL A 107 -3.81 -1.91 3.45
CA VAL A 107 -5.00 -2.06 4.28
C VAL A 107 -4.64 -2.01 5.76
N LEU A 108 -5.51 -1.40 6.57
CA LEU A 108 -5.45 -1.49 8.02
C LEU A 108 -6.18 -2.76 8.49
N ALA A 109 -5.54 -3.56 9.32
CA ALA A 109 -6.09 -4.83 9.75
C ALA A 109 -7.41 -4.66 10.54
N GLY A 110 -7.44 -3.77 11.53
CA GLY A 110 -8.56 -3.60 12.46
C GLY A 110 -9.77 -2.84 11.92
N SER A 111 -9.63 -2.08 10.83
CA SER A 111 -10.75 -1.33 10.23
C SER A 111 -11.44 -2.06 9.08
N GLY A 112 -10.91 -3.21 8.64
CA GLY A 112 -11.30 -3.88 7.41
C GLY A 112 -11.98 -5.23 7.61
N SER A 113 -12.77 -5.64 6.62
CA SER A 113 -13.13 -7.05 6.41
C SER A 113 -12.27 -7.62 5.27
N ALA A 114 -12.13 -8.94 5.20
CA ALA A 114 -11.42 -9.55 4.06
C ALA A 114 -12.09 -9.22 2.71
N VAL A 115 -13.41 -9.01 2.68
CA VAL A 115 -14.13 -8.49 1.51
C VAL A 115 -13.59 -7.12 1.06
N GLN A 116 -13.27 -6.24 2.00
CA GLN A 116 -12.71 -4.92 1.67
C GLN A 116 -11.31 -5.03 1.09
N VAL A 117 -10.48 -5.94 1.62
CA VAL A 117 -9.14 -6.23 1.05
C VAL A 117 -9.26 -6.68 -0.41
N LEU A 118 -10.18 -7.61 -0.70
CA LEU A 118 -10.42 -8.13 -2.05
C LEU A 118 -10.93 -7.03 -3.00
N ARG A 119 -11.79 -6.13 -2.52
CA ARG A 119 -12.26 -4.98 -3.31
C ARG A 119 -11.13 -4.01 -3.62
N GLU A 120 -10.27 -3.73 -2.66
CA GLU A 120 -9.14 -2.84 -2.87
C GLU A 120 -8.15 -3.44 -3.88
N ILE A 121 -7.87 -4.75 -3.80
CA ILE A 121 -7.08 -5.47 -4.82
C ILE A 121 -7.71 -5.30 -6.21
N LEU A 122 -9.01 -5.52 -6.35
CA LEU A 122 -9.69 -5.37 -7.64
C LEU A 122 -9.61 -3.93 -8.18
N ASN A 123 -9.84 -2.93 -7.32
CA ASN A 123 -9.76 -1.52 -7.69
C ASN A 123 -8.34 -1.13 -8.14
N ARG A 124 -7.31 -1.56 -7.40
CA ARG A 124 -5.91 -1.28 -7.76
C ARG A 124 -5.47 -2.02 -9.01
N ALA A 125 -6.00 -3.22 -9.26
CA ALA A 125 -5.75 -3.94 -10.50
C ALA A 125 -6.37 -3.24 -11.72
N ASP A 126 -7.53 -2.60 -11.56
CA ASP A 126 -8.11 -1.72 -12.58
C ASP A 126 -7.19 -0.52 -12.88
N ASP A 127 -6.61 0.10 -11.86
CA ASP A 127 -5.70 1.23 -12.05
C ASP A 127 -4.39 0.81 -12.73
N VAL A 128 -3.86 -0.38 -12.42
CA VAL A 128 -2.74 -0.99 -13.15
C VAL A 128 -3.10 -1.16 -14.64
N ALA A 129 -4.27 -1.72 -14.95
CA ALA A 129 -4.70 -1.89 -16.34
C ALA A 129 -4.81 -0.55 -17.08
N LYS A 130 -5.32 0.50 -16.42
CA LYS A 130 -5.37 1.86 -16.98
C LYS A 130 -4.00 2.45 -17.28
N ARG A 131 -3.02 2.25 -16.39
CA ARG A 131 -1.63 2.66 -16.63
C ARG A 131 -1.03 1.99 -17.86
N LEU A 132 -1.43 0.74 -18.15
CA LEU A 132 -1.05 -0.01 -19.34
C LEU A 132 -1.84 0.37 -20.61
N GLY A 133 -2.66 1.43 -20.55
CA GLY A 133 -3.44 1.94 -21.70
C GLY A 133 -4.77 1.23 -21.95
N GLU A 134 -5.24 0.39 -21.03
CA GLU A 134 -6.54 -0.27 -21.12
C GLU A 134 -7.62 0.54 -20.37
N PHE A 135 -8.90 0.21 -20.54
CA PHE A 135 -9.98 0.90 -19.81
C PHE A 135 -10.09 0.43 -18.35
N ASP A 136 -9.97 -0.89 -18.15
CA ASP A 136 -9.95 -1.57 -16.87
C ASP A 136 -9.42 -3.00 -17.00
N LEU A 137 -9.27 -3.70 -15.87
CA LEU A 137 -8.70 -5.05 -15.83
C LEU A 137 -9.55 -6.04 -16.65
N VAL A 138 -10.87 -5.97 -16.50
CA VAL A 138 -11.79 -6.89 -17.17
C VAL A 138 -11.69 -6.74 -18.69
N THR A 139 -11.68 -5.50 -19.19
CA THR A 139 -11.52 -5.20 -20.62
C THR A 139 -10.16 -5.71 -21.13
N ALA A 140 -9.09 -5.46 -20.38
CA ALA A 140 -7.74 -5.92 -20.71
C ALA A 140 -7.68 -7.45 -20.82
N ILE A 141 -8.28 -8.17 -19.86
CA ILE A 141 -8.37 -9.63 -19.88
C ILE A 141 -9.16 -10.09 -21.09
N VAL A 142 -10.34 -9.52 -21.35
CA VAL A 142 -11.18 -9.91 -22.50
C VAL A 142 -10.43 -9.73 -23.82
N ARG A 143 -9.66 -8.66 -23.99
CA ARG A 143 -8.88 -8.40 -25.21
C ARG A 143 -7.65 -9.29 -25.37
N LYS A 144 -6.89 -9.52 -24.29
CA LYS A 144 -5.61 -10.25 -24.36
C LYS A 144 -5.77 -11.75 -24.18
N ALA A 145 -6.63 -12.19 -23.27
CA ALA A 145 -6.79 -13.61 -22.94
C ALA A 145 -7.66 -14.38 -23.94
N SER A 146 -8.58 -13.70 -24.64
CA SER A 146 -9.40 -14.29 -25.71
C SER A 146 -8.54 -14.80 -26.87
N LYS A 147 -7.55 -14.02 -27.29
CA LYS A 147 -6.55 -14.39 -28.31
C LYS A 147 -5.76 -15.65 -27.96
N LEU A 148 -5.73 -16.00 -26.67
CA LEU A 148 -4.97 -17.13 -26.13
C LEU A 148 -5.86 -18.34 -25.77
N GLY A 149 -7.18 -18.29 -26.05
CA GLY A 149 -8.11 -19.38 -25.76
C GLY A 149 -8.30 -19.67 -24.27
N LYS A 150 -7.90 -18.75 -23.37
CA LYS A 150 -7.75 -19.04 -21.93
C LYS A 150 -9.06 -19.22 -21.17
N PHE A 151 -10.19 -18.75 -21.71
CA PHE A 151 -11.47 -18.86 -21.00
C PHE A 151 -11.99 -20.30 -20.85
N ALA A 152 -11.52 -21.23 -21.70
CA ALA A 152 -11.91 -22.64 -21.59
C ALA A 152 -11.40 -23.29 -20.28
N HIS A 153 -10.29 -22.81 -19.75
CA HIS A 153 -9.63 -23.36 -18.56
C HIS A 153 -10.11 -22.74 -17.23
N VAL A 154 -11.07 -21.80 -17.30
CA VAL A 154 -11.65 -21.14 -16.13
C VAL A 154 -12.56 -22.12 -15.39
N LYS A 155 -12.21 -22.40 -14.13
CA LYS A 155 -12.84 -23.38 -13.23
C LYS A 155 -14.11 -22.81 -12.61
N GLN A 156 -14.14 -21.52 -12.25
CA GLN A 156 -15.34 -20.86 -11.75
C GLN A 156 -16.34 -20.66 -12.89
N ILE A 157 -17.44 -21.43 -12.87
CA ILE A 157 -18.47 -21.43 -13.91
C ILE A 157 -19.01 -20.02 -14.16
N ASP A 158 -19.36 -19.28 -13.10
CA ASP A 158 -19.89 -17.92 -13.22
C ASP A 158 -18.87 -16.96 -13.85
N LEU A 159 -17.60 -17.01 -13.43
CA LEU A 159 -16.54 -16.17 -14.01
C LEU A 159 -16.33 -16.50 -15.49
N ARG A 160 -16.32 -17.80 -15.83
CA ARG A 160 -16.21 -18.26 -17.22
C ARG A 160 -17.35 -17.73 -18.08
N SER A 161 -18.60 -17.85 -17.59
CA SER A 161 -19.79 -17.35 -18.28
C SER A 161 -19.67 -15.85 -18.56
N VAL A 162 -19.26 -15.06 -17.55
CA VAL A 162 -19.06 -13.61 -17.69
C VAL A 162 -17.98 -13.29 -18.72
N LEU A 163 -16.80 -13.90 -18.63
CA LEU A 163 -15.70 -13.61 -19.56
C LEU A 163 -16.04 -14.03 -21.01
N GLN A 164 -16.71 -15.16 -21.20
CA GLN A 164 -17.18 -15.61 -22.52
C GLN A 164 -18.28 -14.70 -23.08
N LEU A 165 -19.19 -14.22 -22.23
CA LEU A 165 -20.20 -13.25 -22.62
C LEU A 165 -19.56 -11.93 -23.05
N LEU A 166 -18.64 -11.38 -22.26
CA LEU A 166 -17.95 -10.14 -22.60
C LEU A 166 -17.10 -10.27 -23.86
N ASN A 167 -16.46 -11.43 -24.07
CA ASN A 167 -15.74 -11.71 -25.31
C ASN A 167 -16.67 -11.68 -26.52
N ARG A 168 -17.81 -12.39 -26.47
CA ARG A 168 -18.82 -12.33 -27.52
C ARG A 168 -19.35 -10.91 -27.71
N ALA A 169 -19.57 -10.18 -26.62
CA ALA A 169 -20.05 -8.80 -26.65
C ALA A 169 -19.08 -7.81 -27.33
N SER A 170 -17.80 -8.19 -27.48
CA SER A 170 -16.82 -7.41 -28.21
C SER A 170 -16.86 -7.62 -29.73
N GLU A 171 -17.62 -8.61 -30.22
CA GLU A 171 -17.73 -8.91 -31.64
C GLU A 171 -18.77 -8.02 -32.34
N PRO A 172 -18.56 -7.62 -33.61
CA PRO A 172 -19.45 -6.69 -34.32
C PRO A 172 -20.90 -7.14 -34.46
N ASN A 173 -21.15 -8.45 -34.49
CA ASN A 173 -22.47 -9.05 -34.70
C ASN A 173 -23.13 -9.54 -33.40
N PHE A 174 -22.64 -9.07 -32.24
CA PHE A 174 -23.22 -9.44 -30.97
C PHE A 174 -24.67 -8.97 -30.84
N VAL A 175 -25.55 -9.89 -30.44
CA VAL A 175 -26.94 -9.59 -30.10
C VAL A 175 -27.06 -9.53 -28.58
N PRO A 176 -27.38 -8.36 -27.99
CA PRO A 176 -27.54 -8.22 -26.54
C PRO A 176 -28.62 -9.16 -25.98
N PRO A 177 -28.46 -9.64 -24.73
CA PRO A 177 -29.39 -10.57 -24.10
C PRO A 177 -30.71 -9.93 -23.66
N ASP A 178 -30.78 -8.59 -23.61
CA ASP A 178 -31.96 -7.87 -23.17
C ASP A 178 -32.88 -7.48 -24.33
N ARG A 179 -34.17 -7.38 -24.05
CA ARG A 179 -35.21 -7.04 -25.06
C ARG A 179 -34.98 -5.68 -25.73
N ASN A 180 -34.38 -4.73 -25.00
CA ASN A 180 -34.19 -3.35 -25.46
C ASN A 180 -32.82 -3.13 -26.14
N GLN A 181 -32.01 -4.19 -26.25
CA GLN A 181 -30.66 -4.16 -26.84
C GLN A 181 -29.69 -3.16 -26.21
N LEU A 182 -29.87 -2.87 -24.92
CA LEU A 182 -29.04 -1.94 -24.15
C LEU A 182 -27.83 -2.62 -23.51
N MET A 183 -27.87 -3.94 -23.28
CA MET A 183 -26.81 -4.72 -22.65
C MET A 183 -25.69 -5.04 -23.64
N LYS A 184 -25.09 -3.99 -24.21
CA LYS A 184 -23.87 -4.04 -25.03
C LYS A 184 -22.63 -4.20 -24.15
N PHE A 185 -21.45 -4.27 -24.77
CA PHE A 185 -20.17 -4.50 -24.08
C PHE A 185 -19.97 -3.62 -22.84
N ASP A 186 -20.08 -2.30 -22.96
CA ASP A 186 -19.81 -1.38 -21.84
C ASP A 186 -20.77 -1.60 -20.65
N ALA A 187 -22.08 -1.76 -20.93
CA ALA A 187 -23.07 -2.01 -19.89
C ALA A 187 -22.86 -3.37 -19.21
N LEU A 188 -22.52 -4.41 -19.98
CA LEU A 188 -22.19 -5.73 -19.45
C LEU A 188 -20.90 -5.71 -18.62
N ARG A 189 -19.88 -4.97 -19.08
CA ARG A 189 -18.61 -4.79 -18.37
C ARG A 189 -18.85 -4.11 -17.02
N ASP A 190 -19.59 -3.00 -17.01
CA ASP A 190 -19.88 -2.27 -15.78
C ASP A 190 -20.69 -3.12 -14.79
N LEU A 191 -21.63 -3.91 -15.31
CA LEU A 191 -22.39 -4.86 -14.49
C LEU A 191 -21.50 -6.00 -13.95
N ALA A 192 -20.58 -6.53 -14.77
CA ALA A 192 -19.61 -7.54 -14.36
C ALA A 192 -18.68 -7.02 -13.26
N LYS A 193 -18.21 -5.78 -13.37
CA LYS A 193 -17.38 -5.13 -12.33
C LYS A 193 -18.13 -4.97 -11.02
N ARG A 194 -19.40 -4.55 -11.08
CA ARG A 194 -20.26 -4.49 -9.88
C ARG A 194 -20.39 -5.87 -9.23
N TRP A 195 -20.62 -6.91 -10.03
CA TRP A 195 -20.70 -8.29 -9.52
C TRP A 195 -19.39 -8.76 -8.90
N LEU A 196 -18.25 -8.57 -9.58
CA LEU A 196 -16.91 -8.91 -9.10
C LEU A 196 -16.55 -8.18 -7.79
N GLY A 197 -17.00 -6.92 -7.63
CA GLY A 197 -16.89 -6.16 -6.39
C GLY A 197 -17.82 -6.65 -5.26
N GLY A 198 -18.61 -7.70 -5.49
CA GLY A 198 -19.55 -8.24 -4.51
C GLY A 198 -20.78 -7.35 -4.28
N ALA A 199 -21.11 -6.46 -5.21
CA ALA A 199 -22.33 -5.67 -5.13
C ALA A 199 -23.57 -6.56 -5.34
N THR A 200 -24.68 -6.18 -4.72
CA THR A 200 -25.97 -6.83 -5.00
C THR A 200 -26.43 -6.44 -6.40
N ILE A 201 -26.69 -7.44 -7.23
CA ILE A 201 -27.32 -7.28 -8.55
C ILE A 201 -28.66 -8.02 -8.56
N SER A 202 -29.62 -7.47 -9.28
CA SER A 202 -30.98 -7.99 -9.43
C SER A 202 -31.00 -9.36 -10.13
N ALA A 203 -32.11 -10.08 -10.03
CA ALA A 203 -32.27 -11.35 -10.74
C ALA A 203 -32.16 -11.20 -12.27
N SER A 204 -32.70 -10.10 -12.83
CA SER A 204 -32.58 -9.80 -14.25
C SER A 204 -31.13 -9.55 -14.65
N GLU A 205 -30.40 -8.75 -13.87
CA GLU A 205 -28.97 -8.48 -14.11
C GLU A 205 -28.12 -9.76 -14.05
N ARG A 206 -28.41 -10.65 -13.08
CA ARG A 206 -27.77 -11.97 -13.00
C ARG A 206 -28.01 -12.81 -14.26
N ASN A 207 -29.25 -12.82 -14.74
CA ASN A 207 -29.61 -13.52 -15.97
C ASN A 207 -28.87 -12.94 -17.19
N TYR A 208 -28.73 -11.61 -17.28
CA TYR A 208 -27.97 -10.99 -18.35
C TYR A 208 -26.49 -11.38 -18.33
N LEU A 209 -25.86 -11.47 -17.16
CA LEU A 209 -24.47 -11.90 -17.02
C LEU A 209 -24.27 -13.44 -17.12
N GLY A 210 -25.35 -14.22 -16.97
CA GLY A 210 -25.27 -15.67 -16.89
C GLY A 210 -24.59 -16.18 -15.60
N VAL A 211 -24.78 -15.47 -14.48
CA VAL A 211 -24.23 -15.83 -13.17
C VAL A 211 -25.34 -16.25 -12.21
N PHE A 212 -25.06 -17.28 -11.41
CA PHE A 212 -26.02 -17.75 -10.39
C PHE A 212 -25.65 -17.29 -8.99
N SER A 213 -24.35 -17.14 -8.70
CA SER A 213 -23.88 -16.79 -7.37
C SER A 213 -23.93 -15.28 -7.08
N ARG A 214 -24.21 -14.98 -5.80
CA ARG A 214 -23.91 -13.68 -5.20
C ARG A 214 -22.55 -13.80 -4.51
N LEU A 215 -21.62 -12.93 -4.84
CA LEU A 215 -20.32 -12.87 -4.18
C LEU A 215 -20.43 -12.14 -2.83
N SER A 216 -21.18 -12.71 -1.90
CA SER A 216 -21.49 -12.10 -0.59
C SER A 216 -20.51 -12.48 0.53
N SER A 217 -19.57 -13.40 0.29
CA SER A 217 -18.56 -13.81 1.27
C SER A 217 -17.15 -13.63 0.72
N ALA A 218 -16.19 -13.39 1.62
CA ALA A 218 -14.78 -13.27 1.26
C ALA A 218 -14.24 -14.55 0.61
N ALA A 219 -14.68 -15.74 1.06
CA ALA A 219 -14.27 -17.00 0.45
C ALA A 219 -14.67 -17.11 -1.04
N LEU A 220 -15.92 -16.77 -1.39
CA LEU A 220 -16.36 -16.81 -2.79
C LEU A 220 -15.65 -15.75 -3.65
N MET A 221 -15.52 -14.53 -3.11
CA MET A 221 -14.77 -13.46 -3.78
C MET A 221 -13.30 -13.84 -3.98
N THR A 222 -12.67 -14.49 -3.00
CA THR A 222 -11.28 -14.96 -3.09
C THR A 222 -11.10 -15.94 -4.24
N LYS A 223 -12.00 -16.93 -4.40
CA LYS A 223 -11.93 -17.89 -5.51
C LYS A 223 -12.01 -17.21 -6.87
N VAL A 224 -13.02 -16.35 -7.05
CA VAL A 224 -13.26 -15.64 -8.32
C VAL A 224 -12.12 -14.67 -8.62
N LEU A 225 -11.69 -13.87 -7.66
CA LEU A 225 -10.62 -12.90 -7.83
C LEU A 225 -9.27 -13.58 -8.08
N SER A 226 -8.96 -14.66 -7.36
CA SER A 226 -7.70 -15.38 -7.56
C SER A 226 -7.61 -15.99 -8.96
N GLU A 227 -8.71 -16.52 -9.48
CA GLU A 227 -8.75 -17.01 -10.85
C GLU A 227 -8.67 -15.87 -11.88
N LEU A 228 -9.35 -14.74 -11.63
CA LEU A 228 -9.24 -13.55 -12.48
C LEU A 228 -7.78 -13.02 -12.56
N LEU A 229 -7.09 -12.92 -11.41
CA LEU A 229 -5.69 -12.48 -11.33
C LEU A 229 -4.74 -13.50 -11.98
N SER A 230 -5.02 -14.80 -11.84
CA SER A 230 -4.27 -15.84 -12.55
C SER A 230 -4.36 -15.67 -14.07
N ILE A 231 -5.58 -15.44 -14.60
CA ILE A 231 -5.78 -15.16 -16.03
C ILE A 231 -5.03 -13.88 -16.44
N ALA A 232 -5.10 -12.83 -15.61
CA ALA A 232 -4.40 -11.58 -15.86
C ALA A 232 -2.87 -11.77 -15.94
N ARG A 233 -2.28 -12.52 -15.00
CA ARG A 233 -0.85 -12.87 -15.02
C ARG A 233 -0.49 -13.64 -16.27
N GLN A 234 -1.26 -14.69 -16.59
CA GLN A 234 -1.03 -15.47 -17.79
C GLN A 234 -1.14 -14.62 -19.06
N ALA A 235 -2.00 -13.60 -19.08
CA ALA A 235 -2.14 -12.65 -20.19
C ALA A 235 -1.06 -11.55 -20.20
N GLY A 236 -0.11 -11.58 -19.27
CA GLY A 236 0.97 -10.61 -19.15
C GLY A 236 0.49 -9.22 -18.71
N LEU A 237 -0.61 -9.13 -17.96
CA LEU A 237 -1.16 -7.85 -17.48
C LEU A 237 -0.58 -7.41 -16.14
N LEU A 238 -0.18 -8.36 -15.30
CA LEU A 238 0.37 -8.12 -13.97
C LEU A 238 1.20 -9.34 -13.54
N GLU A 239 2.13 -9.17 -12.60
CA GLU A 239 2.87 -10.29 -12.03
C GLU A 239 2.12 -10.88 -10.82
N GLY A 240 1.56 -10.00 -10.00
CA GLY A 240 0.95 -10.40 -8.75
C GLY A 240 0.40 -9.24 -7.94
N VAL A 241 0.15 -9.52 -6.66
CA VAL A 241 -0.31 -8.56 -5.67
C VAL A 241 0.78 -8.36 -4.62
N PHE A 242 1.11 -7.11 -4.34
CA PHE A 242 1.88 -6.71 -3.16
C PHE A 242 0.92 -6.12 -2.13
N LEU A 243 0.66 -6.89 -1.07
CA LEU A 243 -0.30 -6.56 -0.02
C LEU A 243 0.40 -6.12 1.27
N CYS A 244 0.25 -4.85 1.63
CA CYS A 244 0.65 -4.28 2.90
C CYS A 244 -0.54 -4.33 3.89
N ILE A 245 -0.36 -5.04 4.99
CA ILE A 245 -1.32 -5.13 6.09
C ILE A 245 -0.70 -4.42 7.28
N ASP A 246 -1.22 -3.25 7.62
CA ASP A 246 -0.72 -2.43 8.71
C ASP A 246 -1.55 -2.61 9.98
N GLU A 247 -0.92 -2.30 11.11
CA GLU A 247 -1.51 -2.31 12.46
C GLU A 247 -2.19 -3.63 12.84
N MET A 248 -1.57 -4.79 12.61
CA MET A 248 -2.16 -6.11 12.95
C MET A 248 -2.59 -6.23 14.42
N GLU A 249 -1.96 -5.50 15.34
CA GLU A 249 -2.36 -5.43 16.75
C GLU A 249 -3.80 -4.93 16.96
N THR A 250 -4.33 -4.13 16.02
CA THR A 250 -5.68 -3.54 16.13
C THR A 250 -6.78 -4.58 16.08
N LEU A 251 -6.52 -5.75 15.49
CA LEU A 251 -7.44 -6.89 15.50
C LEU A 251 -7.73 -7.39 16.92
N PHE A 252 -6.80 -7.20 17.84
CA PHE A 252 -6.86 -7.71 19.20
C PHE A 252 -7.22 -6.63 20.24
N LEU A 253 -7.64 -5.45 19.79
CA LEU A 253 -8.09 -4.39 20.70
C LEU A 253 -9.42 -4.74 21.36
N SER A 254 -9.58 -4.25 22.59
CA SER A 254 -10.82 -4.37 23.36
C SER A 254 -12.01 -3.82 22.57
N GLY A 255 -13.00 -4.66 22.30
CA GLY A 255 -14.23 -4.30 21.57
C GLY A 255 -14.42 -5.03 20.23
N VAL A 256 -13.37 -5.69 19.70
CA VAL A 256 -13.52 -6.59 18.55
C VAL A 256 -13.90 -7.99 19.06
N SER A 257 -14.98 -8.58 18.55
CA SER A 257 -15.40 -9.92 18.98
C SER A 257 -14.44 -10.99 18.45
N SER A 258 -14.16 -12.01 19.25
CA SER A 258 -13.31 -13.15 18.87
C SER A 258 -13.75 -13.81 17.56
N SER A 259 -15.07 -13.92 17.34
CA SER A 259 -15.66 -14.44 16.10
C SER A 259 -15.30 -13.61 14.87
N LYS A 260 -15.28 -12.27 14.98
CA LYS A 260 -14.88 -11.38 13.89
C LYS A 260 -13.40 -11.51 13.58
N VAL A 261 -12.56 -11.56 14.63
CA VAL A 261 -11.11 -11.79 14.47
C VAL A 261 -10.86 -13.11 13.77
N GLN A 262 -11.46 -14.20 14.25
CA GLN A 262 -11.26 -15.53 13.66
C GLN A 262 -11.74 -15.60 12.21
N ALA A 263 -12.90 -15.03 11.89
CA ALA A 263 -13.40 -14.97 10.52
C ALA A 263 -12.44 -14.21 9.59
N TYR A 264 -11.97 -13.03 10.02
CA TYR A 264 -11.01 -12.24 9.25
C TYR A 264 -9.70 -13.01 9.02
N LEU A 265 -9.12 -13.60 10.06
CA LEU A 265 -7.87 -14.37 9.95
C LEU A 265 -8.05 -15.62 9.06
N GLN A 266 -9.20 -16.28 9.14
CA GLN A 266 -9.49 -17.43 8.29
C GLN A 266 -9.61 -17.04 6.81
N ASP A 267 -10.30 -15.93 6.53
CA ASP A 267 -10.45 -15.42 5.16
C ASP A 267 -9.11 -14.94 4.60
N LEU A 268 -8.28 -14.25 5.40
CA LEU A 268 -6.95 -13.81 4.99
C LEU A 268 -6.02 -14.99 4.72
N ARG A 269 -6.05 -16.01 5.58
CA ARG A 269 -5.33 -17.27 5.35
C ARG A 269 -5.79 -17.91 4.05
N TYR A 270 -7.10 -17.93 3.79
CA TYR A 270 -7.63 -18.52 2.58
C TYR A 270 -7.16 -17.76 1.34
N LEU A 271 -7.15 -16.42 1.35
CA LEU A 271 -6.56 -15.60 0.28
C LEU A 271 -5.08 -15.96 0.03
N PHE A 272 -4.30 -16.08 1.09
CA PHE A 272 -2.89 -16.46 0.97
C PHE A 272 -2.72 -17.85 0.36
N ASP A 273 -3.47 -18.82 0.86
CA ASP A 273 -3.42 -20.21 0.38
C ASP A 273 -3.87 -20.31 -1.10
N GLU A 274 -4.75 -19.43 -1.56
CA GLU A 274 -5.34 -19.47 -2.91
C GLU A 274 -4.55 -18.76 -4.00
N SER A 275 -3.62 -17.88 -3.62
CA SER A 275 -2.83 -17.11 -4.59
C SER A 275 -1.95 -17.96 -5.51
N SER A 276 -1.33 -19.02 -4.98
CA SER A 276 -0.46 -19.92 -5.74
C SER A 276 -0.86 -21.38 -5.52
N ARG A 277 -1.30 -22.03 -6.61
CA ARG A 277 -1.66 -23.45 -6.67
C ARG A 277 -0.78 -24.12 -7.74
N ALA A 278 0.39 -24.59 -7.32
CA ALA A 278 1.40 -25.15 -8.23
C ALA A 278 1.82 -24.15 -9.32
N MET A 279 1.73 -24.52 -10.60
CA MET A 279 2.10 -23.64 -11.73
C MET A 279 1.00 -22.64 -12.11
N GLU A 280 -0.17 -22.71 -11.47
CA GLU A 280 -1.31 -21.83 -11.72
C GLU A 280 -1.50 -20.84 -10.57
N GLY A 281 -1.92 -19.62 -10.88
CA GLY A 281 -2.16 -18.57 -9.88
C GLY A 281 -1.51 -17.24 -10.24
N TYR A 282 -1.36 -16.40 -9.21
CA TYR A 282 -0.69 -15.12 -9.26
C TYR A 282 0.33 -15.02 -8.13
N SER A 283 1.35 -14.21 -8.32
CA SER A 283 2.34 -14.00 -7.26
C SER A 283 1.72 -13.16 -6.13
N LEU A 284 1.95 -13.53 -4.87
CA LEU A 284 1.49 -12.78 -3.70
C LEU A 284 2.68 -12.49 -2.80
N LEU A 285 3.01 -11.21 -2.65
CA LEU A 285 3.95 -10.70 -1.68
C LEU A 285 3.17 -10.01 -0.56
N VAL A 286 3.32 -10.44 0.68
CA VAL A 286 2.64 -9.84 1.83
C VAL A 286 3.65 -9.18 2.77
N MET A 287 3.40 -7.94 3.16
CA MET A 287 4.07 -7.30 4.28
C MET A 287 3.07 -7.05 5.38
N SER A 288 3.29 -7.65 6.56
CA SER A 288 2.39 -7.50 7.71
C SER A 288 3.12 -6.80 8.83
N ALA A 289 2.64 -5.63 9.23
CA ALA A 289 3.22 -4.86 10.32
C ALA A 289 2.47 -5.11 11.64
N SER A 290 3.22 -5.37 12.71
CA SER A 290 2.66 -5.41 14.06
C SER A 290 3.60 -4.94 15.16
N THR A 291 3.05 -4.55 16.30
CA THR A 291 3.83 -4.55 17.55
C THR A 291 4.21 -5.96 17.98
N GLN A 292 5.24 -6.06 18.84
CA GLN A 292 5.64 -7.35 19.43
C GLN A 292 4.45 -8.05 20.12
N ASN A 293 3.64 -7.30 20.87
CA ASN A 293 2.45 -7.84 21.54
C ASN A 293 1.37 -8.27 20.54
N GLY A 294 1.13 -7.50 19.48
CA GLY A 294 0.20 -7.86 18.42
C GLY A 294 0.61 -9.14 17.68
N ALA A 295 1.90 -9.27 17.35
CA ALA A 295 2.46 -10.48 16.76
C ALA A 295 2.32 -11.70 17.69
N ALA A 296 2.58 -11.53 19.00
CA ALA A 296 2.40 -12.61 19.98
C ALA A 296 0.93 -13.01 20.14
N ASN A 297 -0.01 -12.06 20.13
CA ASN A 297 -1.44 -12.35 20.11
C ASN A 297 -1.82 -13.15 18.86
N LEU A 298 -1.34 -12.74 17.68
CA LEU A 298 -1.57 -13.49 16.45
C LEU A 298 -1.01 -14.91 16.51
N GLN A 299 0.20 -15.09 17.07
CA GLN A 299 0.81 -16.40 17.29
C GLN A 299 -0.11 -17.31 18.13
N ASN A 300 -0.63 -16.78 19.24
CA ASN A 300 -1.50 -17.51 20.16
C ASN A 300 -2.88 -17.82 19.56
N TYR A 301 -3.45 -16.89 18.78
CA TYR A 301 -4.78 -17.05 18.18
C TYR A 301 -4.77 -17.89 16.89
N ASN A 302 -3.75 -17.77 16.05
CA ASN A 302 -3.69 -18.43 14.74
C ASN A 302 -2.24 -18.61 14.26
N TYR A 303 -1.52 -19.54 14.89
CA TYR A 303 -0.14 -19.88 14.53
C TYR A 303 0.07 -20.17 13.02
N PRO A 304 -0.80 -20.92 12.32
CA PRO A 304 -0.62 -21.16 10.88
C PRO A 304 -0.60 -19.89 10.02
N LEU A 305 -1.36 -18.85 10.41
CA LEU A 305 -1.34 -17.57 9.72
C LEU A 305 -0.15 -16.71 10.16
N TYR A 306 0.21 -16.73 11.44
CA TYR A 306 1.42 -16.08 11.96
C TYR A 306 2.67 -16.46 11.14
N GLN A 307 2.84 -17.75 10.84
CA GLN A 307 3.93 -18.23 9.97
C GLN A 307 3.82 -17.73 8.53
N ARG A 308 2.61 -17.79 7.95
CA ARG A 308 2.35 -17.34 6.57
C ARG A 308 2.57 -15.85 6.37
N LEU A 309 2.34 -15.04 7.40
CA LEU A 309 2.60 -13.60 7.37
C LEU A 309 4.05 -13.24 7.66
N GLY A 310 4.92 -14.23 7.88
CA GLY A 310 6.37 -14.03 7.98
C GLY A 310 6.83 -13.47 9.32
N PHE A 311 6.07 -13.64 10.41
CA PHE A 311 6.48 -13.18 11.74
C PHE A 311 7.49 -14.11 12.45
N GLU A 312 7.95 -15.17 11.78
CA GLU A 312 8.90 -16.16 12.30
C GLU A 312 10.09 -16.36 11.33
N GLY A 313 11.23 -16.75 11.87
CA GLY A 313 12.43 -17.10 11.10
C GLY A 313 12.97 -15.96 10.23
N ASP A 314 13.54 -16.31 9.08
CA ASP A 314 14.23 -15.34 8.20
C ASP A 314 13.30 -14.28 7.59
N ALA A 315 12.00 -14.57 7.51
CA ALA A 315 10.98 -13.67 7.00
C ALA A 315 10.64 -12.52 7.97
N LYS A 316 10.98 -12.64 9.26
CA LYS A 316 10.73 -11.59 10.25
C LYS A 316 11.71 -10.44 10.07
N ALA A 317 11.20 -9.22 9.92
CA ALA A 317 11.99 -8.00 9.89
C ALA A 317 11.71 -7.18 11.15
N GLU A 318 12.72 -7.00 12.00
CA GLU A 318 12.61 -6.12 13.17
C GLU A 318 13.14 -4.74 12.79
N LEU A 319 12.37 -3.70 13.09
CA LEU A 319 12.80 -2.33 12.83
C LEU A 319 13.63 -1.81 14.00
N GLU A 320 14.72 -1.12 13.67
CA GLU A 320 15.65 -0.61 14.68
C GLU A 320 15.15 0.72 15.27
N PRO A 321 15.11 0.83 16.62
CA PRO A 321 14.89 2.11 17.29
C PRO A 321 16.14 2.99 17.22
N ILE A 322 15.99 4.26 17.57
CA ILE A 322 17.09 5.23 17.67
C ILE A 322 17.74 5.11 19.06
N LYS A 323 19.05 4.87 19.11
CA LYS A 323 19.75 4.48 20.34
C LYS A 323 20.48 5.63 21.04
N ASP A 324 21.04 6.56 20.27
CA ASP A 324 21.90 7.61 20.79
C ASP A 324 21.81 8.92 19.99
N LEU A 325 22.51 9.95 20.45
CA LEU A 325 22.50 11.28 19.83
C LEU A 325 23.13 11.30 18.44
N ASP A 326 24.12 10.44 18.17
CA ASP A 326 24.74 10.35 16.85
C ASP A 326 23.74 9.79 15.83
N GLU A 327 22.93 8.81 16.23
CA GLU A 327 21.82 8.31 15.43
C GLU A 327 20.70 9.36 15.28
N VAL A 328 20.40 10.15 16.32
CA VAL A 328 19.43 11.27 16.21
C VAL A 328 19.88 12.30 15.17
N ARG A 329 21.16 12.68 15.20
CA ARG A 329 21.73 13.61 14.22
C ARG A 329 21.64 13.02 12.82
N SER A 330 22.05 11.76 12.66
CA SER A 330 22.04 11.08 11.36
C SER A 330 20.62 10.91 10.82
N PHE A 331 19.65 10.64 11.70
CA PHE A 331 18.22 10.61 11.37
C PHE A 331 17.74 11.99 10.90
N ALA A 332 18.08 13.06 11.62
CA ALA A 332 17.70 14.42 11.26
C ALA A 332 18.29 14.85 9.90
N ASP A 333 19.57 14.54 9.68
CA ASP A 333 20.29 14.83 8.44
C ASP A 333 19.62 14.17 7.22
N LYS A 334 19.04 12.98 7.33
CA LYS A 334 18.31 12.35 6.21
C LYS A 334 17.11 13.17 5.74
N TYR A 335 16.35 13.75 6.67
CA TYR A 335 15.20 14.58 6.34
C TYR A 335 15.62 15.95 5.78
N ILE A 336 16.67 16.55 6.36
CA ILE A 336 17.25 17.81 5.88
C ILE A 336 17.79 17.61 4.45
N ASP A 337 18.58 16.56 4.23
CA ASP A 337 19.16 16.24 2.92
C ASP A 337 18.07 15.99 1.87
N TYR A 338 16.97 15.31 2.24
CA TYR A 338 15.83 15.11 1.35
C TYR A 338 15.18 16.45 0.94
N GLU A 339 14.92 17.34 1.89
CA GLU A 339 14.32 18.64 1.59
C GLU A 339 15.26 19.52 0.75
N LEU A 340 16.57 19.51 1.04
CA LEU A 340 17.57 20.20 0.24
C LEU A 340 17.60 19.74 -1.22
N ARG A 341 17.52 18.42 -1.46
CA ARG A 341 17.44 17.86 -2.82
C ARG A 341 16.19 18.34 -3.56
N ARG A 342 15.07 18.49 -2.85
CA ARG A 342 13.79 18.93 -3.39
C ARG A 342 13.79 20.40 -3.83
N VAL A 343 14.56 21.24 -3.14
CA VAL A 343 14.62 22.69 -3.39
C VAL A 343 15.61 23.06 -4.51
N SER A 344 16.67 22.27 -4.73
CA SER A 344 17.69 22.39 -5.81
C SER A 344 18.58 23.68 -5.83
N LYS A 345 19.90 23.44 -5.95
CA LYS A 345 21.10 24.32 -6.16
C LYS A 345 21.34 25.58 -5.33
N THR A 346 20.37 26.23 -4.68
CA THR A 346 20.60 27.46 -3.89
C THR A 346 20.62 27.25 -2.38
N GLY A 347 20.16 26.09 -1.90
CA GLY A 347 20.19 25.75 -0.49
C GLY A 347 21.62 25.63 0.04
N ASN A 348 21.98 26.50 0.98
CA ASN A 348 23.27 26.41 1.68
C ASN A 348 23.19 25.23 2.67
N VAL A 349 23.81 24.10 2.31
CA VAL A 349 23.81 22.86 3.12
C VAL A 349 24.30 23.11 4.55
N ALA A 350 25.34 23.95 4.70
CA ALA A 350 25.86 24.29 6.03
C ALA A 350 24.80 25.06 6.84
N ALA A 351 24.14 26.03 6.22
CA ALA A 351 23.06 26.78 6.88
C ALA A 351 21.87 25.89 7.24
N ALA A 352 21.48 24.96 6.38
CA ALA A 352 20.39 24.03 6.64
C ALA A 352 20.68 23.12 7.83
N ARG A 353 21.92 22.65 7.98
CA ARG A 353 22.32 21.83 9.13
C ARG A 353 22.43 22.62 10.43
N MET A 354 22.58 23.95 10.36
CA MET A 354 22.52 24.83 11.54
C MET A 354 21.10 25.05 12.08
N ILE A 355 20.07 24.47 11.45
CA ILE A 355 18.70 24.55 11.96
C ILE A 355 18.55 23.87 13.33
N LEU A 356 19.35 22.83 13.58
CA LEU A 356 19.44 22.11 14.84
C LEU A 356 20.89 22.16 15.33
N ASP A 357 21.09 22.67 16.53
CA ASP A 357 22.35 22.52 17.26
C ASP A 357 22.30 21.28 18.18
N GLU A 358 23.42 20.99 18.84
CA GLU A 358 23.52 19.83 19.72
C GLU A 358 22.52 19.87 20.89
N GLY A 359 22.25 21.07 21.41
CA GLY A 359 21.27 21.26 22.48
C GLY A 359 19.85 20.95 22.01
N ASP A 360 19.51 21.30 20.77
CA ASP A 360 18.23 20.93 20.16
C ASP A 360 18.08 19.43 20.00
N LEU A 361 19.11 18.75 19.49
CA LEU A 361 19.11 17.30 19.30
C LEU A 361 18.97 16.57 20.63
N GLU A 362 19.71 17.00 21.66
CA GLU A 362 19.56 16.50 23.02
C GLU A 362 18.15 16.70 23.58
N THR A 363 17.56 17.88 23.36
CA THR A 363 16.20 18.20 23.80
C THR A 363 15.19 17.30 23.11
N ALA A 364 15.30 17.14 21.78
CA ALA A 364 14.44 16.27 21.00
C ALA A 364 14.51 14.81 21.47
N PHE A 365 15.73 14.32 21.75
CA PHE A 365 15.95 12.96 22.23
C PHE A 365 15.34 12.74 23.61
N LYS A 366 15.54 13.69 24.55
CA LYS A 366 14.96 13.64 25.91
C LYS A 366 13.43 13.70 25.87
N ASP A 367 12.86 14.61 25.06
CA ASP A 367 11.41 14.76 24.91
C ASP A 367 10.77 13.47 24.36
N ALA A 368 11.38 12.91 23.31
CA ALA A 368 10.90 11.68 22.70
C ALA A 368 11.05 10.46 23.63
N ALA A 369 12.16 10.35 24.38
CA ALA A 369 12.35 9.30 25.39
C ALA A 369 11.36 9.41 26.56
N SER A 370 11.08 10.63 27.04
CA SER A 370 10.20 10.87 28.19
C SER A 370 8.72 10.53 27.92
N THR A 371 8.30 10.57 26.65
CA THR A 371 6.95 10.20 26.21
C THR A 371 6.72 8.69 26.32
N ASN A 372 7.79 7.89 26.32
CA ASN A 372 7.73 6.43 26.33
C ASN A 372 7.72 5.89 27.78
N ARG A 373 6.59 6.04 28.49
CA ARG A 373 6.43 5.64 29.90
C ARG A 373 6.73 4.16 30.21
N GLN A 374 6.78 3.28 29.21
CA GLN A 374 7.06 1.85 29.36
C GLN A 374 8.55 1.51 29.45
N PHE A 375 9.46 2.37 28.97
CA PHE A 375 10.90 2.15 29.04
C PHE A 375 11.55 3.22 29.92
N ARG A 376 11.62 2.96 31.24
CA ARG A 376 12.31 3.83 32.22
C ARG A 376 13.84 3.81 32.11
N SER A 377 14.42 3.11 31.12
CA SER A 377 15.82 3.25 30.76
C SER A 377 15.95 4.10 29.50
N LEU A 378 16.68 5.21 29.60
CA LEU A 378 17.03 6.21 28.58
C LEU A 378 17.70 5.68 27.29
N LYS A 379 17.50 4.43 26.89
CA LYS A 379 18.36 3.78 25.87
C LYS A 379 17.80 3.77 24.45
N GLU A 380 16.49 3.87 24.23
CA GLU A 380 15.92 3.69 22.88
C GLU A 380 14.69 4.57 22.67
N VAL A 381 14.64 5.26 21.54
CA VAL A 381 13.57 6.17 21.14
C VAL A 381 12.93 5.71 19.84
N ASN A 382 11.60 5.73 19.79
CA ASN A 382 10.85 5.43 18.59
C ASN A 382 10.94 6.58 17.58
N GLN A 383 11.13 6.26 16.30
CA GLN A 383 11.29 7.25 15.23
C GLN A 383 10.13 8.25 15.15
N GLY A 384 8.89 7.81 15.33
CA GLY A 384 7.71 8.69 15.26
C GLY A 384 7.70 9.75 16.38
N GLN A 385 8.12 9.38 17.60
CA GLN A 385 8.23 10.31 18.72
C GLN A 385 9.36 11.31 18.49
N LEU A 386 10.51 10.83 17.98
CA LEU A 386 11.63 11.70 17.64
C LEU A 386 11.27 12.69 16.53
N LEU A 387 10.57 12.24 15.49
CA LEU A 387 10.16 13.10 14.38
C LEU A 387 9.21 14.21 14.84
N GLU A 388 8.29 13.90 15.75
CA GLU A 388 7.39 14.88 16.35
C GLU A 388 8.15 15.90 17.22
N ALA A 389 9.13 15.45 18.01
CA ALA A 389 9.97 16.34 18.80
C ALA A 389 10.79 17.30 17.91
N LEU A 390 11.43 16.77 16.86
CA LEU A 390 12.19 17.56 15.87
C LEU A 390 11.28 18.55 15.13
N HIS A 391 10.07 18.12 14.72
CA HIS A 391 9.09 18.99 14.09
C HIS A 391 8.74 20.20 14.97
N ASN A 392 8.39 19.94 16.24
CA ASN A 392 7.98 20.97 17.19
C ASN A 392 9.12 21.97 17.47
N LEU A 393 10.36 21.50 17.59
CA LEU A 393 11.52 22.38 17.78
C LEU A 393 11.72 23.32 16.59
N VAL A 394 11.66 22.78 15.37
CA VAL A 394 11.84 23.59 14.16
C VAL A 394 10.69 24.58 13.94
N GLU A 395 9.43 24.20 14.21
CA GLU A 395 8.31 25.15 14.12
C GLU A 395 8.44 26.30 15.11
N ARG A 396 8.90 26.04 16.35
CA ARG A 396 9.17 27.12 17.33
C ARG A 396 10.20 28.12 16.79
N LYS A 397 11.34 27.62 16.31
CA LYS A 397 12.37 28.48 15.68
C LYS A 397 11.85 29.27 14.49
N ARG A 398 10.93 28.69 13.72
CA ARG A 398 10.30 29.35 12.58
C ARG A 398 9.34 30.46 13.00
N ILE A 399 8.59 30.25 14.09
CA ILE A 399 7.73 31.29 14.67
C ILE A 399 8.58 32.43 15.23
N ASP A 400 9.61 32.12 16.01
CA ASP A 400 10.51 33.11 16.64
C ASP A 400 11.25 33.97 15.60
N LEU A 401 11.45 33.47 14.39
CA LEU A 401 12.03 34.22 13.28
C LEU A 401 11.08 35.24 12.64
N ASN A 402 9.77 35.02 12.77
CA ASN A 402 8.74 35.83 12.12
C ASN A 402 8.04 36.81 13.09
N THR A 403 8.30 36.67 14.39
CA THR A 403 7.95 37.63 15.45
C THR A 403 9.10 38.60 15.68
#